data_AF-A0A2S9F464-F1
#
_entry.id   AF-A0A2S9F464-F1
#
_cell.length_a   1.000
_cell.length_b   1.000
_cell.length_c   1.000
_cell.angle_alpha   90.00
_cell.angle_beta   90.00
_cell.angle_gamma   90.00
#
_symmetry.space_group_name_H-M   'P 1'
#
loop_
_entity.id
_entity.type
_entity.pdbx_description
1 polymer ?
#
loop_
_entity_poly.entity_id
_entity_poly.type
_entity_poly.pdbx_seq_one_letter_code
_entity_poly.pdbx_strand_id
1 'polypeptide(L)'
;ACRAPAAASRAGFPALHCDGVVAGFSGAPWITGWTVSGLIGGLDGGGCAEEVSYSPPFDDALTALVSRAQAGGPGDVAPAQFDDGCA
;
A
#
# COMPACT_ATOMS: atom_id res chain seq x y z
N ALA A 1 -16.82 5.55 1.70
CA ALA A 1 -15.75 5.60 0.70
C ALA A 1 -15.01 6.90 0.87
N CYS A 2 -13.69 6.85 1.02
CA CYS A 2 -12.88 8.05 1.20
C CYS A 2 -12.25 8.51 -0.11
N ARG A 3 -12.03 9.82 -0.23
CA ARG A 3 -11.35 10.43 -1.36
C ARG A 3 -10.46 11.56 -0.88
N ALA A 4 -9.17 11.46 -1.15
CA ALA A 4 -8.17 12.49 -0.87
C ALA A 4 -7.13 12.51 -1.99
N PRO A 5 -6.44 13.64 -2.23
CA PRO A 5 -5.28 13.65 -3.11
C PRO A 5 -4.14 12.80 -2.52
N ALA A 6 -3.32 12.20 -3.38
CA ALA A 6 -2.06 11.62 -2.92
C ALA A 6 -1.16 12.75 -2.39
N ALA A 7 -0.62 12.55 -1.20
CA ALA A 7 0.35 13.44 -0.56
C ALA A 7 1.78 13.14 -1.08
N ALA A 8 2.72 14.03 -0.74
CA ALA A 8 4.13 13.83 -1.07
C ALA A 8 4.66 12.52 -0.48
N SER A 9 5.49 11.81 -1.25
CA SER A 9 6.02 10.51 -0.85
C SER A 9 6.96 10.64 0.36
N ARG A 10 6.82 9.76 1.35
CA ARG A 10 7.80 9.60 2.43
C ARG A 10 8.70 8.42 2.11
N ALA A 11 10.02 8.64 2.05
CA ALA A 11 10.99 7.60 1.70
C ALA A 11 10.66 6.83 0.39
N GLY A 12 9.99 7.50 -0.57
CA GLY A 12 9.56 6.89 -1.83
C GLY A 12 8.17 6.24 -1.80
N PHE A 13 7.51 6.15 -0.65
CA PHE A 13 6.17 5.60 -0.50
C PHE A 13 5.11 6.71 -0.65
N PRO A 14 4.21 6.64 -1.65
CA PRO A 14 3.06 7.54 -1.74
C PRO A 14 2.18 7.44 -0.50
N ALA A 15 1.59 8.56 -0.10
CA ALA A 15 0.73 8.64 1.07
C ALA A 15 -0.66 9.17 0.71
N LEU A 16 -1.67 8.75 1.47
CA LEU A 16 -3.04 9.22 1.41
C LEU A 16 -3.44 9.61 2.83
N HIS A 17 -3.95 10.84 3.00
CA HIS A 17 -4.49 11.29 4.27
C HIS A 17 -6.02 11.20 4.23
N CYS A 18 -6.59 10.32 5.03
CA CYS A 18 -8.00 10.01 5.07
C CYS A 18 -8.43 9.35 6.40
N ASP A 19 -9.26 10.05 7.17
CA ASP A 19 -9.85 9.57 8.44
C ASP A 19 -10.77 8.34 8.28
N GLY A 20 -11.15 7.98 7.05
CA GLY A 20 -12.01 6.83 6.75
C GLY A 20 -11.26 5.52 6.51
N VAL A 21 -9.93 5.50 6.60
CA VAL A 21 -9.09 4.31 6.42
C VAL A 21 -8.76 3.72 7.80
N VAL A 22 -9.67 2.91 8.33
CA VAL A 22 -9.48 2.25 9.63
C VAL A 22 -8.85 0.86 9.49
N ALA A 23 -8.48 0.25 10.61
CA ALA A 23 -7.99 -1.12 10.66
C ALA A 23 -8.89 -2.10 9.88
N GLY A 24 -8.27 -3.03 9.15
CA GLY A 24 -8.96 -4.02 8.30
C GLY A 24 -9.08 -3.63 6.82
N PHE A 25 -8.71 -2.41 6.45
CA PHE A 25 -8.62 -1.97 5.05
C PHE A 25 -7.32 -2.39 4.34
N SER A 26 -6.39 -3.06 5.03
CA SER A 26 -5.10 -3.50 4.48
C SER A 26 -5.28 -4.27 3.17
N GLY A 27 -4.51 -3.88 2.15
CA GLY A 27 -4.58 -4.45 0.80
C GLY A 27 -5.70 -3.90 -0.09
N ALA A 28 -6.62 -3.08 0.43
CA ALA A 28 -7.65 -2.48 -0.41
C ALA A 28 -7.05 -1.47 -1.40
N PRO A 29 -7.59 -1.39 -2.63
CA PRO A 29 -6.98 -0.61 -3.71
C PRO A 29 -7.26 0.89 -3.58
N TRP A 30 -6.28 1.69 -3.99
CA TRP A 30 -6.49 3.10 -4.33
C TRP A 30 -6.88 3.20 -5.79
N ILE A 31 -8.02 3.84 -6.07
CA ILE A 31 -8.57 3.94 -7.41
C ILE A 31 -8.49 5.39 -7.91
N THR A 32 -7.80 5.59 -9.03
CA THR A 32 -7.77 6.85 -9.78
C THR A 32 -8.44 6.63 -11.13
N GLY A 33 -9.65 7.15 -11.31
CA GLY A 33 -10.46 6.86 -12.49
C GLY A 33 -10.82 5.38 -12.56
N TRP A 34 -10.22 4.66 -13.50
CA TRP A 34 -10.39 3.21 -13.70
C TRP A 34 -9.13 2.41 -13.35
N THR A 35 -8.08 3.07 -12.84
CA THR A 35 -6.77 2.48 -12.62
C THR A 35 -6.53 2.27 -11.13
N VAL A 36 -6.01 1.09 -10.76
CA VAL A 36 -5.43 0.86 -9.44
C VAL A 36 -4.10 1.59 -9.40
N SER A 37 -4.02 2.68 -8.63
CA SER A 37 -2.85 3.54 -8.53
C SER A 37 -2.04 3.33 -7.25
N GLY A 38 -2.48 2.42 -6.39
CA GLY A 38 -1.87 2.12 -5.10
C GLY A 38 -2.71 1.11 -4.34
N LEU A 39 -2.27 0.75 -3.14
CA LEU A 39 -3.04 -0.03 -2.18
C LEU A 39 -2.73 0.44 -0.76
N ILE A 40 -3.62 0.15 0.18
CA ILE A 40 -3.41 0.43 1.60
C ILE A 40 -2.36 -0.54 2.17
N GLY A 41 -1.16 -0.03 2.47
CA GLY A 41 -0.03 -0.81 3.00
C GLY A 41 1.34 -0.17 2.71
N GLY A 42 2.42 -0.92 2.85
CA GLY A 42 3.76 -0.40 2.56
C GLY A 42 4.47 0.14 3.80
N LEU A 43 4.97 1.39 3.74
CA LEU A 43 5.77 1.98 4.82
C LEU A 43 5.01 1.91 6.16
N ASP A 44 5.73 1.57 7.22
CA ASP A 44 5.20 1.47 8.58
C ASP A 44 3.94 0.58 8.67
N GLY A 45 3.91 -0.55 7.94
CA GLY A 45 2.77 -1.47 7.90
C GLY A 45 1.49 -0.92 7.25
N GLY A 46 1.57 0.28 6.66
CA GLY A 46 0.41 1.03 6.19
C GLY A 46 0.28 2.41 6.83
N GLY A 47 1.05 2.73 7.87
CA GLY A 47 1.12 4.04 8.52
C GLY A 47 0.87 3.97 10.02
N CYS A 48 1.49 4.89 10.78
CA CYS A 48 1.37 4.95 12.24
C CYS A 48 0.15 5.72 12.76
N ALA A 49 -0.50 6.51 11.90
CA ALA A 49 -1.68 7.28 12.25
C ALA A 49 -2.88 6.68 11.51
N GLU A 50 -4.03 6.59 12.18
CA GLU A 50 -5.23 6.00 11.57
C GLU A 50 -5.67 6.77 10.31
N GLU A 51 -5.34 8.06 10.23
CA GLU A 51 -5.69 8.88 9.09
C GLU A 51 -4.65 8.85 7.97
N VAL A 52 -3.51 8.16 8.13
CA VAL A 52 -2.43 8.13 7.12
C VAL A 52 -2.24 6.73 6.61
N SER A 53 -2.55 6.53 5.34
CA SER A 53 -2.25 5.30 4.62
C SER A 53 -1.10 5.49 3.64
N TYR A 54 -0.13 4.59 3.65
CA TYR A 54 0.88 4.51 2.59
C TYR A 54 0.46 3.52 1.49
N SER A 55 1.20 3.55 0.38
CA SER A 55 1.26 2.49 -0.64
C SER A 55 2.72 2.18 -0.94
N PRO A 56 3.08 0.91 -1.25
CA PRO A 56 4.35 0.64 -1.91
C PRO A 56 4.41 1.38 -3.27
N PRO A 57 5.62 1.76 -3.74
CA PRO A 57 5.77 2.29 -5.08
C PRO A 57 5.39 1.23 -6.13
N PHE A 58 4.68 1.67 -7.17
CA PHE A 58 4.31 0.82 -8.30
C PHE A 58 5.41 0.90 -9.37
N ASP A 59 6.52 0.23 -9.11
CA ASP A 59 7.73 0.24 -9.96
C ASP A 59 7.97 -1.13 -10.65
N ASP A 60 9.19 -1.34 -11.15
CA ASP A 60 9.59 -2.58 -11.83
C ASP A 60 9.41 -3.83 -10.94
N ALA A 61 9.54 -3.69 -9.61
CA ALA A 61 9.36 -4.81 -8.70
C ALA A 61 7.89 -5.27 -8.67
N LEU A 62 6.93 -4.32 -8.70
CA LEU A 62 5.51 -4.66 -8.83
C LEU A 62 5.22 -5.32 -10.19
N THR A 63 5.83 -4.82 -11.26
CA THR A 63 5.66 -5.41 -12.60
C THR A 63 6.14 -6.86 -12.62
N ALA A 64 7.30 -7.14 -12.02
CA ALA A 64 7.81 -8.50 -11.87
C ALA A 64 6.91 -9.39 -10.99
N LEU A 65 6.38 -8.85 -9.89
CA LEU A 65 5.43 -9.54 -9.01
C LEU A 65 4.16 -9.95 -9.76
N VAL A 66 3.54 -9.03 -10.50
CA VAL A 66 2.32 -9.29 -11.28
C VAL A 66 2.58 -10.33 -12.36
N SER A 67 3.70 -10.22 -13.10
CA SER A 67 4.06 -11.20 -14.11
C SER A 67 4.25 -12.60 -13.52
N ARG A 68 4.89 -12.71 -12.35
CA ARG A 68 5.07 -13.99 -11.64
C ARG A 68 3.73 -14.58 -11.22
N ALA A 69 2.83 -13.77 -10.65
CA ALA A 69 1.52 -14.20 -10.22
C ALA A 69 0.66 -14.70 -11.40
N GLN A 70 0.67 -14.00 -12.53
CA GLN A 70 -0.07 -14.40 -13.73
C GLN A 70 0.44 -15.71 -14.34
N ALA A 71 1.74 -15.99 -14.20
CA ALA A 71 2.33 -17.26 -14.61
C ALA A 71 2.06 -18.42 -13.61
N GLY A 72 1.33 -18.17 -12.51
CA GLY A 72 1.08 -19.16 -11.46
C GLY A 72 2.31 -19.45 -10.59
N GLY A 73 3.28 -18.53 -10.55
CA GLY A 73 4.46 -18.66 -9.70
C GLY A 73 4.13 -18.55 -8.20
N PRO A 74 5.08 -18.90 -7.33
CA PRO A 74 4.88 -18.85 -5.88
C PRO A 74 4.71 -17.40 -5.39
N GLY A 75 3.90 -17.26 -4.33
CA GLY A 75 3.83 -16.04 -3.54
C GLY A 75 5.10 -15.81 -2.73
N ASP A 76 5.38 -14.56 -2.40
CA ASP A 76 6.47 -14.23 -1.49
C ASP A 76 6.16 -14.71 -0.07
N VAL A 77 7.18 -15.13 0.65
CA VAL A 77 7.04 -15.51 2.06
C VAL A 77 6.95 -14.24 2.89
N ALA A 78 5.80 -14.04 3.54
CA ALA A 78 5.62 -12.92 4.45
C ALA A 78 6.58 -13.03 5.66
N PRO A 79 7.13 -11.91 6.15
CA PRO A 79 7.86 -11.90 7.41
C PRO A 79 7.02 -12.47 8.56
N ALA A 80 7.67 -13.19 9.48
CA ALA A 80 6.98 -13.75 10.65
C ALA A 80 6.56 -12.67 11.68
N GLN A 81 7.18 -11.49 11.60
CA GLN A 81 6.87 -10.32 12.40
C GLN A 81 6.82 -9.11 11.47
N PHE A 82 5.75 -8.33 11.60
CA PHE A 82 5.65 -7.02 10.99
C PHE A 82 5.98 -6.02 12.10
N ASP A 83 7.21 -5.52 12.10
CA ASP A 83 7.56 -4.33 12.86
C ASP A 83 7.17 -3.14 12.00
N ASP A 84 6.15 -2.40 12.43
CA ASP A 84 5.70 -1.19 11.75
C ASP A 84 6.55 0.03 12.11
N GLY A 85 7.50 -0.10 13.06
CA GLY A 85 8.36 1.00 13.49
C GLY A 85 7.59 2.16 14.12
N CYS A 86 6.32 1.96 14.46
CA CYS A 86 5.46 2.94 15.09
C CYS A 86 5.66 2.91 16.62
N ALA A 87 5.55 4.06 17.26
CA ALA A 87 5.76 4.24 18.70
C ALA A 87 4.53 4.82 19.39
#